data_AF-A0A958E4X0-F1
#
_entry.id   AF-A0A958E4X0-F1
#
_cell.length_a   1.000
_cell.length_b   1.000
_cell.length_c   1.000
_cell.angle_alpha   90.00
_cell.angle_beta   90.00
_cell.angle_gamma   90.00
#
_symmetry.space_group_name_H-M   'P 1'
#
loop_
_entity.id
_entity.type
_entity.pdbx_description
1 polymer ?
#
loop_
_entity_poly.entity_id
_entity_poly.type
_entity_poly.pdbx_seq_one_letter_code
_entity_poly.pdbx_strand_id
1 'polypeptide(L)' 'MAIDDILLAVNGQRIHSENYQRIMNRFQPDETIRVAVFRRNQLREFEVQLSPNPAKRWVIRENPNATPAQKSVLNSWLNQ' A
#
# COMPACT_ATOMS: atom_id res chain seq x y z
N MET A 1 12.45 5.93 -7.62
CA MET A 1 13.10 4.60 -7.58
C MET A 1 13.00 3.94 -8.94
N ALA A 2 13.93 3.04 -9.26
CA ALA A 2 13.93 2.26 -10.48
C ALA A 2 13.38 0.84 -10.22
N ILE A 3 12.94 0.15 -11.27
CA ILE A 3 12.29 -1.17 -11.20
C ILE A 3 13.19 -2.28 -10.59
N ASP A 4 14.52 -2.11 -10.62
CA ASP A 4 15.48 -3.07 -10.08
C ASP A 4 16.04 -2.69 -8.70
N ASP A 5 15.46 -1.70 -8.03
CA ASP A 5 15.89 -1.31 -6.68
C ASP A 5 15.40 -2.33 -5.65
N ILE A 6 16.33 -2.85 -4.85
CA ILE A 6 16.03 -3.67 -3.68
C ILE A 6 16.09 -2.79 -2.44
N LEU A 7 14.94 -2.55 -1.79
CA LEU A 7 14.85 -1.77 -0.56
C LEU A 7 15.52 -2.48 0.61
N LEU A 8 16.46 -1.81 1.28
CA LEU A 8 17.22 -2.37 2.40
C LEU A 8 16.88 -1.71 3.74
N ALA A 9 16.74 -0.39 3.75
CA ALA A 9 16.49 0.37 4.96
C ALA A 9 15.73 1.67 4.71
N VAL A 10 15.00 2.12 5.72
CA VAL A 10 14.38 3.45 5.77
C VAL A 10 14.76 4.12 7.09
N ASN A 11 15.28 5.34 7.03
CA ASN A 11 15.80 6.10 8.18
C ASN A 11 16.75 5.27 9.07
N GLY A 12 17.62 4.47 8.44
CA GLY A 12 18.56 3.57 9.12
C GLY A 12 17.95 2.29 9.71
N GLN A 13 16.62 2.14 9.67
CA GLN A 13 15.95 0.91 10.11
C GLN A 13 15.90 -0.11 8.97
N ARG A 14 16.41 -1.33 9.23
CA ARG A 14 16.40 -2.44 8.26
C ARG A 14 14.96 -2.83 7.87
N ILE A 15 14.74 -2.97 6.57
CA ILE A 15 13.49 -3.42 5.97
C ILE A 15 13.62 -4.88 5.51
N HIS A 16 12.57 -5.65 5.72
CA HIS A 16 12.33 -6.97 5.16
C HIS A 16 10.83 -7.17 4.94
N SER A 17 10.44 -8.22 4.23
CA SER A 17 9.05 -8.36 3.74
C SER A 17 8.01 -8.36 4.87
N GLU A 18 8.38 -8.91 6.02
CA GLU A 18 7.50 -9.10 7.18
C GLU A 18 7.37 -7.83 8.04
N ASN A 19 8.30 -6.88 7.94
CA ASN A 19 8.29 -5.66 8.75
C ASN A 19 7.93 -4.38 7.99
N TYR A 20 7.98 -4.42 6.66
CA TYR A 20 7.83 -3.26 5.79
C TYR A 20 6.58 -2.43 6.12
N GLN A 21 5.40 -3.08 6.13
CA GLN A 21 4.13 -2.39 6.33
C GLN A 21 4.05 -1.72 7.71
N ARG A 22 4.50 -2.41 8.75
CA ARG A 22 4.54 -1.87 10.12
C ARG A 22 5.44 -0.64 10.23
N ILE A 23 6.56 -0.62 9.51
CA ILE A 23 7.48 0.51 9.52
C ILE A 23 6.91 1.67 8.72
N MET A 24 6.39 1.42 7.51
CA MET A 24 5.82 2.47 6.66
C MET A 24 4.61 3.15 7.29
N ASN A 25 3.80 2.43 8.07
CA ASN A 25 2.64 2.98 8.79
C ASN A 25 2.99 4.02 9.87
N ARG A 26 4.28 4.21 10.20
CA ARG A 26 4.72 5.21 11.19
C ARG A 26 4.92 6.59 10.59
N PHE A 27 5.05 6.69 9.28
CA PHE A 27 5.32 7.95 8.60
C PHE A 27 4.02 8.58 8.09
N GLN A 28 3.99 9.91 8.09
CA GLN A 28 2.89 10.69 7.53
C GLN A 28 3.21 11.17 6.11
N PRO A 29 2.18 11.54 5.33
CA PRO A 29 2.38 12.30 4.10
C PRO A 29 3.23 13.56 4.35
N ASP A 30 3.91 14.01 3.29
CA ASP A 30 4.80 15.17 3.25
C ASP A 30 6.09 15.07 4.07
N GLU A 31 6.28 14.00 4.85
CA GLU A 31 7.55 13.70 5.53
C GLU A 31 8.64 13.31 4.53
N THR A 32 9.86 13.84 4.73
CA THR A 32 11.05 13.40 4.00
C THR A 32 11.74 12.27 4.75
N ILE A 33 11.91 11.13 4.08
CA ILE A 33 12.59 9.95 4.61
C ILE A 33 13.84 9.64 3.80
N ARG A 34 14.85 9.04 4.45
CA ARG A 34 16.03 8.50 3.79
C ARG A 34 15.83 7.02 3.48
N VAL A 35 16.04 6.64 2.24
CA VAL A 35 15.84 5.28 1.73
C VAL A 35 17.16 4.73 1.22
N ALA A 36 17.58 3.58 1.72
CA ALA A 36 18.75 2.85 1.23
C ALA A 36 18.31 1.65 0.38
N VAL A 37 18.88 1.53 -0.82
CA VAL A 37 18.58 0.44 -1.75
C VAL A 37 19.87 -0.16 -2.33
N PHE A 38 19.79 -1.41 -2.76
CA PHE A 38 20.76 -1.96 -3.71
C PHE A 38 20.22 -1.82 -5.14
N ARG A 39 21.08 -1.33 -6.04
CA ARG A 39 20.87 -1.35 -7.48
C ARG A 39 22.12 -1.89 -8.16
N ARG A 40 22.03 -3.02 -8.85
CA ARG A 40 23.16 -3.65 -9.56
C ARG A 40 24.39 -3.79 -8.64
N ASN A 41 24.19 -4.35 -7.44
CA ASN A 41 25.20 -4.54 -6.40
C ASN A 41 25.86 -3.25 -5.86
N GLN A 42 25.26 -2.09 -6.09
CA GLN A 42 25.72 -0.81 -5.53
C GLN A 42 24.71 -0.28 -4.52
N LEU A 43 25.21 0.12 -3.34
CA LEU A 43 24.41 0.83 -2.35
C LEU A 43 24.09 2.23 -2.86
N ARG A 44 22.83 2.63 -2.75
CA ARG A 44 22.36 3.97 -3.07
C ARG A 44 21.47 4.47 -1.96
N GLU A 45 21.56 5.76 -1.69
CA GLU A 45 20.71 6.45 -0.73
C GLU A 45 19.94 7.58 -1.43
N PHE A 46 18.68 7.73 -1.05
CA PHE A 46 17.79 8.77 -1.57
C PHE A 46 17.07 9.45 -0.42
N GLU A 47 16.88 10.76 -0.52
CA GLU A 47 15.90 11.47 0.27
C GLU A 47 14.60 11.56 -0.54
N VAL A 48 13.52 11.08 0.05
CA VAL A 48 12.22 10.91 -0.61
C VAL A 48 11.17 11.59 0.24
N GLN A 49 10.45 12.54 -0.35
CA GLN A 49 9.25 13.09 0.29
C GLN A 49 8.06 12.16 0.03
N LEU A 50 7.36 11.77 1.09
CA LEU A 50 6.20 10.91 1.01
C LEU A 50 5.00 11.69 0.50
N SER A 51 4.23 11.06 -0.38
CA SER A 51 2.93 11.59 -0.83
C SER A 51 1.79 10.81 -0.18
N PRO A 52 0.58 11.39 -0.10
CA PRO A 52 -0.59 10.66 0.34
C PRO A 52 -0.77 9.36 -0.44
N ASN A 53 -1.13 8.27 0.24
CA ASN A 53 -1.35 6.99 -0.41
C ASN A 53 -2.48 7.13 -1.46
N PRO A 54 -2.19 6.96 -2.76
CA PRO A 54 -3.18 7.15 -3.81
C PRO A 54 -4.19 6.00 -3.89
N ALA A 55 -3.94 4.88 -3.18
CA ALA A 55 -4.79 3.70 -3.22
C ALA A 55 -6.14 3.96 -2.57
N LYS A 56 -7.14 4.31 -3.37
CA LYS A 56 -8.54 4.16 -2.99
C LYS A 56 -8.85 2.66 -2.99
N ARG A 57 -9.01 2.09 -1.80
CA ARG A 57 -9.52 0.73 -1.66
C ARG A 57 -11.03 0.76 -1.90
N TRP A 58 -11.45 0.35 -3.10
CA TRP A 58 -12.86 0.11 -3.37
C TRP A 58 -13.28 -1.19 -2.70
N VAL A 59 -14.36 -1.13 -1.92
CA VAL A 59 -14.94 -2.29 -1.25
C VAL A 59 -16.39 -2.38 -1.68
N ILE A 60 -16.78 -3.53 -2.23
CA ILE A 60 -18.18 -3.84 -2.50
C ILE A 60 -18.82 -4.22 -1.16
N ARG A 61 -19.92 -3.57 -0.80
CA ARG A 61 -20.73 -3.91 0.38
C ARG A 61 -22.19 -4.01 -0.03
N GLU A 62 -22.91 -4.88 0.64
CA GLU A 62 -24.37 -4.92 0.50
C GLU A 62 -24.98 -3.60 0.93
N ASN A 63 -25.96 -3.13 0.18
CA ASN A 63 -26.76 -1.96 0.56
C ASN A 63 -27.80 -2.41 1.61
N PRO A 64 -27.73 -1.92 2.86
CA PRO A 64 -28.67 -2.33 3.92
C PRO A 64 -30.12 -1.94 3.60
N ASN A 65 -30.31 -0.93 2.75
CA ASN A 65 -31.62 -0.42 2.34
C ASN A 65 -32.08 -0.96 0.98
N ALA A 66 -31.50 -2.08 0.51
CA ALA A 66 -31.89 -2.68 -0.75
C ALA A 66 -33.37 -3.11 -0.73
N THR A 67 -34.09 -2.78 -1.80
CA THR A 67 -35.48 -3.20 -1.98
C THR A 67 -35.56 -4.72 -2.17
N PRO A 68 -36.75 -5.34 -1.94
CA PRO A 68 -36.92 -6.77 -2.21
C PRO A 68 -36.51 -7.18 -3.63
N ALA A 69 -36.84 -6.35 -4.63
CA ALA A 69 -36.44 -6.59 -6.02
C ALA A 69 -34.91 -6.55 -6.20
N GLN A 70 -34.22 -5.60 -5.56
CA GLN A 70 -32.76 -5.50 -5.62
C GLN A 70 -32.05 -6.69 -4.95
N LYS A 71 -32.58 -7.17 -3.82
CA LYS A 71 -32.08 -8.38 -3.15
C LYS A 71 -32.25 -9.63 -4.01
N SER A 72 -33.38 -9.76 -4.70
CA SER A 72 -33.62 -10.89 -5.62
C SER A 72 -32.61 -10.91 -6.78
N VAL A 73 -32.27 -9.75 -7.34
CA VAL A 73 -31.22 -9.66 -8.38
C VAL A 73 -29.86 -10.07 -7.81
N LEU A 74 -29.49 -9.59 -6.62
CA LEU A 74 -28.23 -9.96 -5.96
C LEU A 74 -28.11 -11.49 -5.78
N ASN A 75 -29.15 -12.13 -5.23
CA ASN A 75 -29.16 -13.57 -5.00
C ASN A 75 -29.03 -14.36 -6.31
N SER A 76 -29.73 -13.92 -7.36
CA SER A 76 -29.63 -14.52 -8.70
C SER A 76 -28.23 -14.38 -9.30
N TRP A 77 -27.47 -13.33 -8.97
CA TRP A 77 -26.12 -13.11 -9.46
C TRP A 77 -25.08 -13.91 -8.68
N LEU A 78 -25.28 -14.08 -7.37
CA LEU A 78 -24.32 -14.72 -6.47
C LEU A 78 -24.59 -16.21 -6.22
N ASN A 79 -25.63 -16.79 -6.84
CA ASN A 79 -26.10 -18.17 -6.60
C ASN A 79 -26.35 -18.45 -5.09
N GLN A 80 -27.00 -17.51 -4.41
CA GLN A 80 -27.41 -17.63 -3.00
C GLN A 80 -28.92 -17.88 -2.87
#